data_AF-R7USB6-F1
#
_entry.id   AF-R7USB6-F1
#
_cell.length_a   1.000
_cell.length_b   1.000
_cell.length_c   1.000
_cell.angle_alpha   90.00
_cell.angle_beta   90.00
_cell.angle_gamma   90.00
#
_symmetry.space_group_name_H-M   'P 1'
#
loop_
_entity.id
_entity.type
_entity.pdbx_description
1 polymer ?
#
loop_
_entity_poly.entity_id
_entity_poly.type
_entity_poly.pdbx_seq_one_letter_code
_entity_poly.pdbx_strand_id
1 'polypeptide(L)' 'NKLSMNISKTESMIFHQPKKNVNPPNIIIDCTVIENVDDFVYLGITINKHLSWKSHTRNIACKISKVNCILARN' A
#
# COMPACT_ATOMS: atom_id res chain seq x y z
N ASN A 1 23.91 16.35 -2.29
CA ASN A 1 23.06 15.19 -1.95
C ASN A 1 22.84 14.33 -3.17
N LYS A 2 23.56 13.22 -3.30
CA LYS A 2 23.33 12.26 -4.39
C LYS A 2 22.19 11.33 -3.94
N LEU A 3 20.99 11.58 -4.44
CA LEU A 3 19.84 10.69 -4.23
C LEU A 3 20.00 9.50 -5.19
N SER A 4 20.32 8.33 -4.64
CA SER A 4 20.28 7.06 -5.37
C SER A 4 18.95 6.36 -5.06
N MET A 5 18.21 5.99 -6.11
CA MET A 5 16.97 5.25 -5.97
C MET A 5 17.27 3.78 -5.70
N ASN A 6 16.59 3.19 -4.70
CA ASN A 6 16.70 1.76 -4.46
C ASN A 6 15.62 1.03 -5.27
N ILE A 7 16.01 0.48 -6.42
CA ILE A 7 15.12 -0.22 -7.34
C ILE A 7 14.43 -1.39 -6.65
N SER A 8 15.13 -2.12 -5.76
CA SER A 8 14.57 -3.28 -5.07
C SER A 8 13.48 -2.95 -4.04
N LYS A 9 13.33 -1.67 -3.67
CA LYS A 9 12.28 -1.17 -2.77
C LYS A 9 11.27 -0.28 -3.50
N THR A 10 11.41 -0.15 -4.81
CA THR A 10 10.54 0.72 -5.61
C THR A 10 9.36 -0.09 -6.10
N GLU A 11 8.16 0.37 -5.77
CA GLU A 11 6.88 -0.19 -6.22
C GLU A 11 6.10 0.92 -6.91
N SER A 12 5.25 0.57 -7.87
CA SER A 12 4.36 1.52 -8.54
C SER A 12 2.91 1.31 -8.14
N MET A 13 2.13 2.38 -8.13
CA MET A 13 0.69 2.33 -7.86
C MET A 13 -0.02 3.27 -8.82
N ILE A 14 -1.18 2.85 -9.32
CA ILE A 14 -2.02 3.67 -10.18
C ILE A 14 -3.33 3.96 -9.48
N PHE A 15 -3.62 5.25 -9.35
CA PHE A 15 -4.89 5.69 -8.81
C PHE A 15 -5.98 5.66 -9.88
N HIS A 16 -7.06 4.97 -9.57
CA HIS A 16 -8.24 4.96 -10.44
C HIS A 16 -9.52 4.66 -9.67
N GLN A 17 -10.65 5.06 -10.26
CA GLN A 17 -11.96 4.75 -9.71
C GLN A 17 -12.21 3.23 -9.78
N PRO A 18 -12.85 2.62 -8.76
CA PRO A 18 -13.13 1.17 -8.73
C PRO A 18 -13.88 0.62 -9.95
N LYS A 19 -14.72 1.46 -10.57
CA LYS A 19 -15.54 1.07 -11.74
C LYS A 19 -14.81 1.18 -13.08
N LYS A 20 -13.57 1.70 -13.08
CA LYS A 20 -12.76 1.83 -14.29
C LYS A 20 -11.76 0.69 -14.36
N ASN A 21 -11.80 -0.07 -15.45
CA ASN A 21 -10.73 -1.00 -15.79
C ASN A 21 -9.54 -0.18 -16.30
N VAL A 22 -8.44 -0.23 -15.56
CA VAL A 22 -7.19 0.43 -15.92
C VAL A 22 -6.12 -0.65 -15.97
N ASN A 23 -5.49 -0.79 -17.14
CA ASN A 23 -4.33 -1.64 -17.28
C ASN A 23 -3.10 -0.82 -16.88
N PRO A 24 -2.34 -1.23 -15.86
CA PRO A 24 -1.14 -0.52 -15.47
C PRO A 24 -0.09 -0.57 -16.59
N PRO A 25 0.64 0.53 -16.88
CA PRO A 25 1.75 0.47 -17.81
C PRO A 25 2.89 -0.31 -17.18
N ASN A 26 3.67 -0.96 -18.04
CA ASN A 26 4.92 -1.60 -17.63
C ASN A 26 5.96 -0.53 -17.37
N ILE A 27 6.27 -0.28 -16.11
CA ILE A 27 7.33 0.65 -15.70
C ILE A 27 8.62 -0.15 -15.59
N ILE A 28 9.64 0.26 -16.35
CA ILE A 28 10.96 -0.38 -16.37
C ILE A 28 11.98 0.66 -15.94
N ILE A 29 12.77 0.33 -14.91
CA ILE A 29 13.83 1.17 -14.37
C ILE A 29 15.08 0.29 -14.21
N ASP A 30 16.21 0.74 -14.76
CA ASP A 30 17.48 -0.01 -14.74
C ASP A 30 17.31 -1.49 -15.15
N CYS A 31 16.64 -1.70 -16.29
CA CYS A 31 16.30 -3.02 -16.84
C CYS A 31 15.44 -3.93 -15.93
N THR A 32 14.88 -3.38 -14.85
CA THR A 32 14.02 -4.09 -13.90
C THR A 32 12.58 -3.63 -14.08
N VAL A 33 11.65 -4.59 -14.22
CA VAL A 33 10.21 -4.30 -14.24
C VAL A 33 9.75 -4.02 -12.82
N ILE A 34 9.13 -2.85 -12.60
CA ILE A 34 8.59 -2.46 -11.30
C ILE A 34 7.22 -3.09 -11.11
N GLU A 35 7.00 -3.67 -9.92
CA GLU A 35 5.73 -4.27 -9.54
C GLU A 35 4.67 -3.19 -9.29
N ASN A 36 3.45 -3.45 -9.76
CA ASN A 36 2.29 -2.61 -9.45
C ASN A 36 1.54 -3.15 -8.24
N VAL A 37 1.35 -2.32 -7.21
CA VAL A 37 0.70 -2.70 -5.96
C VAL A 37 -0.66 -2.03 -5.76
N ASP A 38 -1.55 -2.75 -5.07
CA ASP A 38 -2.91 -2.31 -4.78
C ASP A 38 -3.03 -1.53 -3.47
N ASP A 39 -2.17 -1.82 -2.50
CA ASP A 39 -2.05 -1.15 -1.21
C ASP A 39 -0.57 -0.86 -0.95
N PHE A 40 -0.26 0.36 -0.49
CA PHE A 40 1.09 0.78 -0.15
C PHE A 40 1.10 1.46 1.23
N VAL A 41 2.08 1.14 2.07
CA VAL A 41 2.21 1.76 3.40
C VAL A 41 3.24 2.88 3.34
N TYR A 42 2.78 4.11 3.54
CA TYR A 42 3.64 5.27 3.64
C TYR A 42 3.44 5.98 4.98
N LEU A 43 4.52 6.08 5.77
CA LEU A 43 4.52 6.74 7.08
C LEU A 43 3.40 6.25 8.02
N GLY A 44 3.08 4.96 7.97
CA GLY A 44 2.04 4.33 8.81
C GLY A 44 0.62 4.44 8.27
N ILE A 45 0.41 5.10 7.13
CA ILE A 45 -0.88 5.16 6.43
C ILE A 45 -0.89 4.11 5.33
N THR A 46 -1.98 3.35 5.23
CA THR A 46 -2.20 2.42 4.11
C THR A 46 -2.97 3.15 3.03
N ILE A 47 -2.30 3.41 1.91
CA ILE A 47 -2.87 4.04 0.72
C ILE A 47 -3.32 2.92 -0.21
N ASN A 48 -4.57 3.00 -0.67
CA ASN A 48 -5.14 2.04 -1.62
C ASN A 48 -5.24 2.65 -3.02
N LYS A 49 -5.14 1.83 -4.08
CA LYS A 49 -5.25 2.28 -5.48
C LYS A 49 -6.56 3.00 -5.81
N HIS A 50 -7.63 2.71 -5.07
CA HIS A 50 -8.92 3.38 -5.22
C HIS A 50 -9.13 4.53 -4.23
N LEU A 51 -8.08 4.92 -3.51
CA LEU A 51 -8.13 5.87 -2.39
C LEU A 51 -9.19 5.47 -1.35
N SER A 52 -9.41 4.16 -1.21
CA SER A 52 -10.34 3.61 -0.23
C SER A 52 -9.66 3.45 1.12
N TRP A 53 -10.30 3.91 2.19
CA TRP A 53 -9.82 3.74 3.55
C TRP A 53 -10.07 2.36 4.14
N LYS A 54 -10.74 1.44 3.41
CA LYS A 54 -11.13 0.12 3.92
C LYS A 54 -9.94 -0.71 4.41
N SER A 55 -8.86 -0.76 3.64
CA SER A 55 -7.65 -1.51 4.00
C SER A 55 -7.01 -0.92 5.26
N HIS A 56 -6.90 0.41 5.30
CA HIS A 56 -6.37 1.15 6.45
C HIS A 56 -7.20 0.97 7.73
N THR A 57 -8.51 1.18 7.66
CA THR A 57 -9.41 1.06 8.82
C THR A 57 -9.47 -0.36 9.33
N ARG A 58 -9.47 -1.37 8.44
CA ARG A 58 -9.37 -2.78 8.82
C ARG A 58 -8.07 -3.06 9.57
N ASN A 59 -6.93 -2.57 9.08
CA ASN A 59 -5.63 -2.77 9.71
C ASN A 59 -5.61 -2.17 11.13
N ILE A 60 -6.12 -0.95 11.29
CA ILE A 60 -6.26 -0.30 12.61
C ILE A 60 -7.21 -1.09 13.52
N ALA A 61 -8.39 -1.47 13.02
CA ALA A 61 -9.37 -2.23 13.79
C ALA A 61 -8.80 -3.57 14.28
N CYS A 62 -8.05 -4.28 13.44
CA CYS A 62 -7.37 -5.51 13.83
C CYS A 62 -6.31 -5.27 14.93
N LYS A 63 -5.55 -4.17 14.85
CA LYS A 63 -4.59 -3.81 15.91
C LYS A 63 -5.29 -3.55 17.23
N ILE A 64 -6.38 -2.78 17.22
CA ILE A 64 -7.17 -2.46 18.41
C ILE A 64 -7.83 -3.71 18.99
N SER A 65 -8.41 -4.57 18.15
CA SER A 65 -9.07 -5.80 18.57
C SER A 65 -8.12 -6.74 19.33
N LYS A 66 -6.86 -6.84 18.89
CA LYS A 66 -5.83 -7.61 19.61
C LYS A 66 -5.59 -7.06 21.01
N VAL A 67 -5.50 -5.73 21.15
CA VAL A 67 -5.31 -5.07 22.45
C VAL A 67 -6.52 -5.31 23.35
N ASN A 68 -7.74 -5.12 22.84
CA ASN A 68 -8.97 -5.35 23.60
C ASN A 68 -9.09 -6.81 24.08
N CYS A 69 -8.72 -7.78 23.24
CA CYS A 69 -8.74 -9.20 23.61
C CYS A 69 -7.80 -9.49 24.80
N ILE A 70 -6.62 -8.87 24.82
CA ILE A 70 -5.67 -9.00 25.94
C ILE A 70 -6.22 -8.34 27.20
N LEU A 71 -6.78 -7.13 27.08
CA LEU A 71 -7.36 -6.41 28.23
C LEU A 71 -8.56 -7.14 28.83
N ALA A 72 -9.42 -7.74 28.01
CA ALA A 72 -10.59 -8.47 28.49
C ALA A 72 -10.28 -9.83 29.15
N ARG A 73 -9.03 -10.30 29.05
CA ARG A 73 -8.57 -11.55 29.71
C ARG A 73 -8.01 -11.32 31.11
N ASN A 74 -7.78 -10.07 31.50
CA ASN A 74 -7.42 -9.66 32.86
C ASN A 74 -8.67 -9.24 33.64
#